data_AF-Q66EM8-F1
#
_entry.id   AF-Q66EM8-F1
#
_cell.length_a   1.000
_cell.length_b   1.000
_cell.length_c   1.000
_cell.angle_alpha   90.00
_cell.angle_beta   90.00
_cell.angle_gamma   90.00
#
_symmetry.space_group_name_H-M   'P 1'
#
loop_
_entity.id
_entity.type
_entity.pdbx_description
1 polymer ?
#
loop_
_entity_poly.entity_id
_entity_poly.type
_entity_poly.pdbx_seq_one_letter_code
_entity_poly.pdbx_strand_id
1 'polypeptide(L)'
;MKTFYQFRDEQKKKLEEHVFYDLISTDKIEFNNKLMFMPAMVHFIMNFRDMNKWVIRFETPDTRFKSVINGGTIEDETHSRLFLEDWRKLHIDDKLKWNSSDIIYWLFISSEMECFRKYGIDFMRLCIDDESDPILRYAHSESGETCGNVFFSRISPIADRIAENLNISLRYFGTFHLNLENGHVWESEGVFENIVLEQDANEKVRSLSQRMFDIFHGIHNAFYNYTSNYILTQSYPKFPEMLTIGNNEYPQYPDLFLITGNNHSNDIIQHINNYLEQISKHPFYEWLKSTSINPLIKLKSFIPLWIVDIMGYRDINRYVFPYERIESESERLITEYALLLSEHSYLFYNDWKSLQLDEMLRWTASDTLDFIFLNADMDTHRENLVKFSLCGLKNSEPLTRFWFMMILELSGKSFFSYVGNVAKLAEKEYNISLPYLSGKHSSVKELNVFNELYTHFISQELNQEQKIKIKEIADMVLTALLKNLDISYKYAVNNLFAAR
;
A
#
# COMPACT_ATOMS: atom_id res chain seq x y z
N MET A 1 -3.19 19.03 26.91
CA MET A 1 -2.16 17.99 26.69
C MET A 1 -1.78 17.17 27.91
N LYS A 2 -1.82 17.71 29.15
CA LYS A 2 -1.51 16.91 30.37
C LYS A 2 -2.30 15.60 30.49
N THR A 3 -3.61 15.64 30.25
CA THR A 3 -4.49 14.45 30.29
C THR A 3 -4.15 13.44 29.20
N PHE A 4 -3.76 13.92 28.02
CA PHE A 4 -3.26 13.08 26.94
C PHE A 4 -1.98 12.35 27.35
N TYR A 5 -0.99 13.04 27.93
CA TYR A 5 0.25 12.40 28.36
C TYR A 5 0.01 11.34 29.43
N GLN A 6 -0.88 11.60 30.41
CA GLN A 6 -1.28 10.58 31.38
C GLN A 6 -1.88 9.35 30.70
N PHE A 7 -2.79 9.56 29.75
CA PHE A 7 -3.37 8.47 28.97
C PHE A 7 -2.31 7.69 28.16
N ARG A 8 -1.42 8.40 27.46
CA ARG A 8 -0.31 7.82 26.69
C ARG A 8 0.57 6.95 27.59
N ASP A 9 0.95 7.45 28.76
CA ASP A 9 1.81 6.73 29.71
C ASP A 9 1.11 5.49 30.31
N GLU A 10 -0.21 5.55 30.51
CA GLU A 10 -1.02 4.38 30.91
C GLU A 10 -1.05 3.31 29.81
N GLN A 11 -1.22 3.70 28.54
CA GLN A 11 -1.19 2.76 27.42
C GLN A 11 0.21 2.20 27.16
N LYS A 12 1.26 3.02 27.31
CA LYS A 12 2.66 2.59 27.25
C LYS A 12 2.91 1.39 28.17
N LYS A 13 2.51 1.50 29.45
CA LYS A 13 2.68 0.44 30.45
C LYS A 13 1.99 -0.86 30.04
N LYS A 14 0.78 -0.78 29.45
CA LYS A 14 0.08 -1.98 28.95
C LYS A 14 0.81 -2.61 27.78
N LEU A 15 1.34 -1.80 26.87
CA LEU A 15 2.08 -2.30 25.71
C LEU A 15 3.41 -2.94 26.13
N GLU A 16 4.09 -2.40 27.15
CA GLU A 16 5.32 -2.97 27.72
C GLU A 16 5.16 -4.41 28.25
N GLU A 17 3.92 -4.81 28.58
CA GLU A 17 3.52 -6.14 29.04
C GLU A 17 3.04 -7.06 27.90
N HIS A 18 3.23 -6.67 26.63
CA HIS A 18 2.79 -7.48 25.50
C HIS A 18 3.48 -8.85 25.46
N VAL A 19 2.70 -9.91 25.26
CA VAL A 19 3.16 -11.32 25.23
C VAL A 19 4.26 -11.63 24.20
N PHE A 20 4.43 -10.77 23.20
CA PHE A 20 5.52 -10.84 22.24
C PHE A 20 6.89 -10.71 22.91
N TYR A 21 7.02 -9.81 23.88
CA TYR A 21 8.29 -9.55 24.56
C TYR A 21 8.68 -10.70 25.48
N ASP A 22 7.71 -11.35 26.12
CA ASP A 22 7.94 -12.58 26.88
C ASP A 22 8.44 -13.69 25.95
N LEU A 23 7.76 -13.89 24.82
CA LEU A 23 8.11 -14.92 23.85
C LEU A 23 9.54 -14.76 23.32
N ILE A 24 9.91 -13.56 22.86
CA ILE A 24 11.23 -13.31 22.28
C ILE A 24 12.35 -13.39 23.32
N SER A 25 12.03 -13.18 24.59
CA SER A 25 12.97 -13.31 25.71
C SER A 25 13.22 -14.76 26.11
N THR A 26 12.34 -15.71 25.75
CA THR A 26 12.51 -17.12 26.13
C THR A 26 13.77 -17.78 25.55
N ASP A 27 14.23 -18.85 26.19
CA ASP A 27 15.33 -19.70 25.71
C ASP A 27 14.88 -20.75 24.68
N LYS A 28 13.58 -20.77 24.33
CA LYS A 28 13.02 -21.68 23.31
C LYS A 28 13.40 -21.27 21.89
N ILE A 29 13.77 -20.00 21.70
CA ILE A 29 14.25 -19.46 20.43
C ILE A 29 15.77 -19.39 20.53
N GLU A 30 16.46 -20.03 19.60
CA GLU A 30 17.91 -19.91 19.50
C GLU A 30 18.32 -18.45 19.42
N PHE A 31 19.38 -18.09 20.17
CA PHE A 31 19.75 -16.69 20.38
C PHE A 31 19.93 -15.91 19.07
N ASN A 32 20.63 -16.47 18.08
CA ASN A 32 20.86 -15.84 16.77
C ASN A 32 19.60 -15.77 15.88
N ASN A 33 18.52 -16.46 16.28
CA ASN A 33 17.24 -16.47 15.56
C ASN A 33 16.21 -15.52 16.18
N LYS A 34 16.53 -14.82 17.27
CA LYS A 34 15.60 -13.88 17.93
C LYS A 34 15.22 -12.65 17.09
N LEU A 35 15.94 -12.36 16.01
CA LEU A 35 15.55 -11.33 15.03
C LEU A 35 14.92 -11.92 13.76
N MET A 36 14.68 -13.23 13.67
CA MET A 36 14.11 -13.85 12.47
C MET A 36 12.62 -13.54 12.26
N PHE A 37 12.00 -12.72 13.13
CA PHE A 37 10.63 -12.22 12.94
C PHE A 37 10.55 -11.06 11.95
N MET A 38 11.69 -10.56 11.44
CA MET A 38 11.77 -9.49 10.44
C MET A 38 10.81 -9.63 9.25
N PRO A 39 10.53 -10.83 8.71
CA PRO A 39 9.55 -10.95 7.62
C PRO A 39 8.14 -10.53 8.02
N ALA A 40 7.73 -10.65 9.29
CA ALA A 40 6.45 -10.09 9.74
C ALA A 40 6.47 -8.56 9.86
N MET A 41 7.65 -7.97 10.05
CA MET A 41 7.83 -6.53 10.25
C MET A 41 7.97 -5.76 8.94
N VAL A 42 8.38 -6.44 7.86
CA VAL A 42 8.72 -5.81 6.58
C VAL A 42 7.59 -4.96 6.00
N HIS A 43 6.34 -5.43 6.04
CA HIS A 43 5.23 -4.65 5.47
C HIS A 43 5.06 -3.32 6.20
N PHE A 44 5.13 -3.32 7.53
CA PHE A 44 5.00 -2.12 8.35
C PHE A 44 6.14 -1.14 8.07
N ILE A 45 7.40 -1.57 8.22
CA ILE A 45 8.55 -0.66 8.17
C ILE A 45 8.84 -0.12 6.78
N MET A 46 8.65 -0.94 5.75
CA MET A 46 8.86 -0.47 4.38
C MET A 46 7.78 0.55 3.98
N ASN A 47 6.53 0.38 4.42
CA ASN A 47 5.47 1.38 4.20
C ASN A 47 5.53 2.58 5.14
N PHE A 48 6.18 2.47 6.31
CA PHE A 48 6.31 3.56 7.27
C PHE A 48 7.00 4.79 6.67
N ARG A 49 7.91 4.56 5.71
CA ARG A 49 8.48 5.61 4.87
C ARG A 49 7.40 6.46 4.20
N ASP A 50 6.47 5.81 3.52
CA ASP A 50 5.45 6.47 2.72
C ASP A 50 4.38 7.11 3.63
N MET A 51 4.07 6.49 4.78
CA MET A 51 3.23 7.12 5.82
C MET A 51 3.82 8.46 6.28
N ASN A 52 5.11 8.48 6.60
CA ASN A 52 5.78 9.69 7.04
C ASN A 52 5.91 10.72 5.91
N LYS A 53 6.29 10.29 4.72
CA LYS A 53 6.55 11.18 3.59
C LYS A 53 5.29 11.84 3.02
N TRP A 54 4.18 11.11 2.93
CA TRP A 54 2.99 11.53 2.17
C TRP A 54 1.67 11.53 2.95
N VAL A 55 1.63 10.99 4.17
CA VAL A 55 0.39 10.89 4.97
C VAL A 55 0.43 11.80 6.19
N ILE A 56 1.40 11.62 7.07
CA ILE A 56 1.51 12.36 8.34
C ILE A 56 2.00 13.80 8.08
N ARG A 57 3.03 13.94 7.23
CA ARG A 57 3.67 15.22 6.92
C ARG A 57 2.66 16.23 6.37
N PHE A 58 2.68 17.43 6.93
CA PHE A 58 1.97 18.57 6.38
C PHE A 58 2.67 19.08 5.13
N GLU A 59 1.92 19.28 4.05
CA GLU A 59 2.44 19.86 2.81
C GLU A 59 3.01 21.27 3.02
N THR A 60 2.34 22.07 3.85
CA THR A 60 2.79 23.44 4.21
C THR A 60 2.96 23.56 5.73
N PRO A 61 4.19 23.60 6.26
CA PRO A 61 4.47 23.78 7.69
C PRO A 61 4.44 25.28 8.09
N ASP A 62 3.29 25.92 7.91
CA ASP A 62 3.05 27.35 8.19
C ASP A 62 3.03 27.73 9.70
N THR A 63 3.14 26.74 10.59
CA THR A 63 3.18 26.93 12.04
C THR A 63 4.32 26.15 12.67
N ARG A 64 4.73 26.56 13.88
CA ARG A 64 5.72 25.83 14.68
C ARG A 64 5.28 24.38 14.94
N PHE A 65 4.00 24.16 15.22
CA PHE A 65 3.47 22.81 15.48
C PHE A 65 3.64 21.89 14.27
N LYS A 66 3.24 22.33 13.07
CA LYS A 66 3.41 21.55 11.84
C LYS A 66 4.88 21.34 11.50
N SER A 67 5.74 22.34 11.73
CA SER A 67 7.19 22.24 11.47
C SER A 67 7.84 21.15 12.32
N VAL A 68 7.50 21.08 13.61
CA VAL A 68 8.02 20.06 14.53
C VAL A 68 7.58 18.65 14.10
N ILE A 69 6.29 18.47 13.81
CA ILE A 69 5.77 17.18 13.31
C ILE A 69 6.48 16.77 12.02
N ASN A 70 6.62 17.69 11.06
CA ASN A 70 7.33 17.41 9.81
C ASN A 70 8.80 17.00 10.04
N GLY A 71 9.48 17.59 11.03
CA GLY A 71 10.83 17.22 11.41
C GLY A 71 10.94 15.73 11.75
N GLY A 72 10.05 15.23 12.61
CA GLY A 72 9.98 13.80 12.94
C GLY A 72 9.77 12.94 11.69
N THR A 73 8.80 13.28 10.84
CA THR A 73 8.54 12.49 9.62
C THR A 73 9.72 12.42 8.65
N ILE A 74 10.66 13.37 8.66
CA ILE A 74 11.85 13.35 7.78
C ILE A 74 12.92 12.40 8.32
N GLU A 75 12.99 12.25 9.63
CA GLU A 75 13.84 11.24 10.27
C GLU A 75 13.25 9.85 9.99
N ASP A 76 11.97 9.67 10.27
CA ASP A 76 11.27 8.37 10.18
C ASP A 76 11.22 7.79 8.78
N GLU A 77 11.19 8.64 7.73
CA GLU A 77 11.20 8.15 6.36
C GLU A 77 12.50 7.37 6.01
N THR A 78 13.55 7.52 6.82
CA THR A 78 14.84 6.84 6.63
C THR A 78 14.88 5.41 7.20
N HIS A 79 13.97 5.05 8.10
CA HIS A 79 13.97 3.77 8.81
C HIS A 79 13.94 2.55 7.88
N SER A 80 13.15 2.63 6.81
CA SER A 80 13.06 1.58 5.78
C SER A 80 14.43 1.17 5.23
N ARG A 81 15.34 2.13 5.03
CA ARG A 81 16.71 1.87 4.55
C ARG A 81 17.57 1.22 5.62
N LEU A 82 17.46 1.67 6.88
CA LEU A 82 18.19 1.10 8.00
C LEU A 82 17.76 -0.36 8.23
N PHE A 83 16.46 -0.64 8.18
CA PHE A 83 15.91 -1.98 8.32
C PHE A 83 16.44 -2.93 7.24
N LEU A 84 16.46 -2.49 5.98
CA LEU A 84 16.94 -3.31 4.86
C LEU A 84 18.45 -3.56 4.91
N GLU A 85 19.22 -2.64 5.50
CA GLU A 85 20.64 -2.87 5.79
C GLU A 85 20.82 -3.97 6.84
N ASP A 86 20.08 -3.92 7.94
CA ASP A 86 20.13 -4.95 8.97
C ASP A 86 19.67 -6.31 8.43
N TRP A 87 18.65 -6.33 7.56
CA TRP A 87 18.20 -7.52 6.84
C TRP A 87 19.34 -8.19 6.06
N ARG A 88 20.11 -7.40 5.31
CA ARG A 88 21.25 -7.90 4.52
C ARG A 88 22.38 -8.37 5.43
N LYS A 89 22.73 -7.63 6.49
CA LYS A 89 23.79 -8.02 7.45
C LYS A 89 23.46 -9.28 8.26
N LEU A 90 22.18 -9.55 8.51
CA LEU A 90 21.71 -10.76 9.16
C LEU A 90 21.57 -11.96 8.22
N HIS A 91 21.94 -11.79 6.94
CA HIS A 91 21.86 -12.80 5.89
C HIS A 91 20.45 -13.39 5.77
N ILE A 92 19.42 -12.54 5.90
CA ILE A 92 18.03 -13.01 5.86
C ILE A 92 17.68 -13.57 4.48
N ASP A 93 18.22 -13.00 3.40
CA ASP A 93 18.03 -13.52 2.04
C ASP A 93 18.51 -14.98 1.91
N ASP A 94 19.68 -15.31 2.46
CA ASP A 94 20.25 -16.67 2.42
C ASP A 94 19.44 -17.66 3.25
N LYS A 95 18.87 -17.19 4.37
CA LYS A 95 18.06 -18.00 5.29
C LYS A 95 16.67 -18.29 4.75
N LEU A 96 16.05 -17.32 4.08
CA LEU A 96 14.69 -17.44 3.53
C LEU A 96 14.69 -18.02 2.12
N LYS A 97 15.63 -17.61 1.28
CA LYS A 97 15.71 -17.94 -0.16
C LYS A 97 14.45 -17.57 -0.95
N TRP A 98 13.78 -16.51 -0.52
CA TRP A 98 12.60 -15.99 -1.20
C TRP A 98 13.01 -15.24 -2.46
N ASN A 99 12.26 -15.46 -3.53
CA ASN A 99 12.35 -14.71 -4.77
C ASN A 99 11.33 -13.56 -4.79
N SER A 100 11.27 -12.81 -5.91
CA SER A 100 10.35 -11.69 -6.06
C SER A 100 8.88 -12.06 -5.85
N SER A 101 8.41 -13.13 -6.47
CA SER A 101 7.01 -13.54 -6.31
C SER A 101 6.69 -13.93 -4.86
N ASP A 102 7.61 -14.54 -4.13
CA ASP A 102 7.39 -14.91 -2.73
C ASP A 102 7.18 -13.65 -1.88
N ILE A 103 7.96 -12.59 -2.14
CA ILE A 103 7.78 -11.26 -1.50
C ILE A 103 6.47 -10.62 -1.92
N ILE A 104 6.11 -10.66 -3.21
CA ILE A 104 4.85 -10.11 -3.71
C ILE A 104 3.65 -10.82 -3.05
N TYR A 105 3.67 -12.15 -3.01
CA TYR A 105 2.65 -12.94 -2.33
C TYR A 105 2.61 -12.61 -0.83
N TRP A 106 3.77 -12.61 -0.17
CA TRP A 106 3.89 -12.31 1.25
C TRP A 106 3.27 -10.96 1.59
N LEU A 107 3.71 -9.89 0.92
CA LEU A 107 3.27 -8.53 1.20
C LEU A 107 1.79 -8.30 0.88
N PHE A 108 1.31 -8.79 -0.26
CA PHE A 108 0.03 -8.32 -0.83
C PHE A 108 -1.11 -9.33 -0.82
N ILE A 109 -0.81 -10.62 -0.70
CA ILE A 109 -1.82 -11.70 -0.84
C ILE A 109 -1.94 -12.53 0.42
N SER A 110 -0.83 -12.81 1.11
CA SER A 110 -0.81 -13.71 2.27
C SER A 110 -1.79 -13.28 3.35
N SER A 111 -2.40 -14.26 4.03
CA SER A 111 -3.31 -14.00 5.14
C SER A 111 -2.61 -13.38 6.35
N GLU A 112 -1.32 -13.69 6.49
CA GLU A 112 -0.44 -13.28 7.55
C GLU A 112 -0.24 -11.77 7.54
N MET A 113 -0.08 -11.18 6.34
CA MET A 113 0.11 -9.74 6.17
C MET A 113 -1.19 -8.95 6.01
N GLU A 114 -2.35 -9.60 6.04
CA GLU A 114 -3.67 -8.94 5.92
C GLU A 114 -3.88 -7.85 6.98
N CYS A 115 -3.45 -8.12 8.21
CA CYS A 115 -3.55 -7.15 9.30
C CYS A 115 -2.74 -5.87 9.00
N PHE A 116 -1.52 -6.00 8.48
CA PHE A 116 -0.66 -4.85 8.16
C PHE A 116 -1.21 -3.99 7.02
N ARG A 117 -1.80 -4.61 5.99
CA ARG A 117 -2.47 -3.87 4.90
C ARG A 117 -3.66 -3.06 5.43
N LYS A 118 -4.48 -3.67 6.28
CA LYS A 118 -5.56 -2.96 6.97
C LYS A 118 -5.02 -1.82 7.85
N TYR A 119 -3.99 -2.08 8.66
CA TYR A 119 -3.40 -1.07 9.54
C TYR A 119 -2.81 0.10 8.77
N GLY A 120 -2.20 -0.12 7.59
CA GLY A 120 -1.73 0.96 6.72
C GLY A 120 -2.85 1.92 6.33
N ILE A 121 -4.04 1.40 6.01
CA ILE A 121 -5.23 2.22 5.71
C ILE A 121 -5.80 2.87 6.98
N ASP A 122 -5.80 2.17 8.12
CA ASP A 122 -6.23 2.75 9.40
C ASP A 122 -5.32 3.92 9.82
N PHE A 123 -4.00 3.84 9.57
CA PHE A 123 -3.04 4.94 9.75
C PHE A 123 -3.41 6.14 8.89
N MET A 124 -3.69 5.92 7.60
CA MET A 124 -4.15 7.00 6.72
C MET A 124 -5.44 7.64 7.21
N ARG A 125 -6.39 6.84 7.72
CA ARG A 125 -7.65 7.33 8.24
C ARG A 125 -7.47 8.21 9.48
N LEU A 126 -6.49 7.95 10.35
CA LEU A 126 -6.16 8.86 11.47
C LEU A 126 -5.85 10.28 10.96
N CYS A 127 -5.13 10.41 9.84
CA CYS A 127 -4.78 11.71 9.25
C CYS A 127 -5.94 12.38 8.49
N ILE A 128 -7.00 11.65 8.17
CA ILE A 128 -8.26 12.23 7.69
C ILE A 128 -9.07 12.74 8.88
N ASP A 129 -9.18 11.93 9.94
CA ASP A 129 -10.02 12.21 11.10
C ASP A 129 -9.47 13.32 12.00
N ASP A 130 -8.17 13.59 11.93
CA ASP A 130 -7.56 14.75 12.60
C ASP A 130 -7.84 16.08 11.89
N GLU A 131 -8.45 16.07 10.70
CA GLU A 131 -8.87 17.26 9.94
C GLU A 131 -7.74 18.29 9.68
N SER A 132 -6.49 17.82 9.59
CA SER A 132 -5.29 18.67 9.48
C SER A 132 -5.04 19.59 10.69
N ASP A 133 -5.65 19.29 11.85
CA ASP A 133 -5.33 19.94 13.11
C ASP A 133 -3.97 19.41 13.63
N PRO A 134 -2.95 20.27 13.80
CA PRO A 134 -1.63 19.83 14.23
C PRO A 134 -1.61 19.27 15.66
N ILE A 135 -2.57 19.61 16.53
CA ILE A 135 -2.63 19.09 17.90
C ILE A 135 -3.17 17.67 17.90
N LEU A 136 -4.22 17.42 17.12
CA LEU A 136 -4.76 16.08 16.92
C LEU A 136 -3.73 15.18 16.21
N ARG A 137 -3.02 15.72 15.22
CA ARG A 137 -1.96 15.00 14.52
C ARG A 137 -0.79 14.64 15.43
N TYR A 138 -0.33 15.61 16.21
CA TYR A 138 0.70 15.37 17.21
C TYR A 138 0.31 14.25 18.17
N ALA A 139 -0.93 14.22 18.66
CA ALA A 139 -1.33 13.22 19.65
C ALA A 139 -1.22 11.77 19.15
N HIS A 140 -1.66 11.48 17.92
CA HIS A 140 -1.54 10.14 17.37
C HIS A 140 -0.11 9.83 16.90
N SER A 141 0.63 10.79 16.35
CA SER A 141 2.06 10.62 16.05
C SER A 141 2.89 10.30 17.29
N GLU A 142 2.73 11.08 18.36
CA GLU A 142 3.40 10.88 19.66
C GLU A 142 3.04 9.54 20.31
N SER A 143 1.82 9.06 20.10
CA SER A 143 1.42 7.71 20.52
C SER A 143 2.16 6.64 19.71
N GLY A 144 2.36 6.86 18.41
CA GLY A 144 3.15 5.98 17.54
C GLY A 144 4.62 5.92 17.97
N GLU A 145 5.26 7.08 18.21
CA GLU A 145 6.62 7.20 18.75
C GLU A 145 6.78 6.45 20.07
N THR A 146 5.80 6.60 20.96
CA THR A 146 5.80 5.89 22.24
C THR A 146 5.76 4.36 22.04
N CYS A 147 5.00 3.88 21.06
CA CYS A 147 4.94 2.45 20.75
C CYS A 147 6.28 1.95 20.16
N GLY A 148 6.89 2.71 19.25
CA GLY A 148 8.21 2.44 18.71
C GLY A 148 9.27 2.35 19.81
N ASN A 149 9.28 3.32 20.73
CA ASN A 149 10.16 3.34 21.89
C ASN A 149 10.02 2.08 22.77
N VAL A 150 8.78 1.64 23.04
CA VAL A 150 8.54 0.39 23.78
C VAL A 150 9.16 -0.79 23.04
N PHE A 151 8.92 -0.92 21.73
CA PHE A 151 9.51 -1.97 20.91
C PHE A 151 11.04 -1.97 20.96
N PHE A 152 11.70 -0.85 20.66
CA PHE A 152 13.15 -0.78 20.62
C PHE A 152 13.79 -0.96 22.01
N SER A 153 13.17 -0.45 23.09
CA SER A 153 13.67 -0.67 24.45
C SER A 153 13.79 -2.15 24.83
N ARG A 154 12.97 -3.02 24.20
CA ARG A 154 13.00 -4.47 24.41
C ARG A 154 13.89 -5.20 23.41
N ILE A 155 13.92 -4.75 22.16
CA ILE A 155 14.62 -5.45 21.07
C ILE A 155 16.09 -5.04 20.95
N SER A 156 16.44 -3.77 21.15
CA SER A 156 17.81 -3.29 20.96
C SER A 156 18.86 -4.00 21.82
N PRO A 157 18.61 -4.32 23.11
CA PRO A 157 19.56 -5.10 23.91
C PRO A 157 19.79 -6.52 23.36
N ILE A 158 18.79 -7.13 22.72
CA ILE A 158 18.93 -8.45 22.07
C ILE A 158 19.74 -8.30 20.78
N ALA A 159 19.41 -7.28 19.98
CA ALA A 159 20.08 -7.00 18.72
C ALA A 159 21.57 -6.68 18.90
N ASP A 160 21.93 -5.86 19.88
CA ASP A 160 23.33 -5.52 20.16
C ASP A 160 24.14 -6.77 20.52
N ARG A 161 23.61 -7.65 21.37
CA ARG A 161 24.29 -8.91 21.72
C ARG A 161 24.42 -9.86 20.52
N ILE A 162 23.44 -9.89 19.62
CA ILE A 162 23.53 -10.65 18.36
C ILE A 162 24.60 -10.03 17.46
N ALA A 163 24.62 -8.71 17.35
CA ALA A 163 25.59 -7.96 16.56
C ALA A 163 27.03 -8.20 17.05
N GLU A 164 27.26 -8.17 18.37
CA GLU A 164 28.52 -8.53 19.00
C GLU A 164 28.95 -9.97 18.66
N ASN A 165 28.03 -10.94 18.80
CA ASN A 165 28.31 -12.35 18.53
C ASN A 165 28.68 -12.61 17.05
N LEU A 166 28.04 -11.88 16.13
CA LEU A 166 28.27 -12.01 14.69
C LEU A 166 29.37 -11.06 14.17
N ASN A 167 29.91 -10.19 15.02
CA ASN A 167 30.85 -9.11 14.66
C ASN A 167 30.33 -8.23 13.50
N ILE A 168 29.07 -7.81 13.60
CA ILE A 168 28.39 -6.89 12.67
C ILE A 168 27.87 -5.66 13.43
N SER A 169 27.33 -4.67 12.70
CA SER A 169 26.58 -3.56 13.31
C SER A 169 25.14 -3.61 12.83
N LEU A 170 24.18 -3.49 13.75
CA LEU A 170 22.75 -3.41 13.42
C LEU A 170 22.28 -1.99 13.70
N ARG A 171 22.05 -1.20 12.64
CA ARG A 171 21.74 0.23 12.77
C ARG A 171 20.28 0.48 13.06
N TYR A 172 19.38 -0.38 12.60
CA TYR A 172 17.95 -0.25 12.85
C TYR A 172 17.57 -0.90 14.18
N PHE A 173 17.90 -2.19 14.35
CA PHE A 173 17.52 -2.88 15.58
C PHE A 173 18.40 -2.53 16.77
N GLY A 174 19.67 -2.20 16.55
CA GLY A 174 20.62 -1.93 17.64
C GLY A 174 20.40 -0.57 18.31
N THR A 175 21.14 -0.34 19.40
CA THR A 175 20.99 0.89 20.22
C THR A 175 21.38 2.18 19.49
N PHE A 176 21.99 2.09 18.30
CA PHE A 176 22.23 3.27 17.45
C PHE A 176 20.92 4.03 17.14
N HIS A 177 19.87 3.32 16.72
CA HIS A 177 18.57 3.91 16.39
C HIS A 177 17.88 4.45 17.64
N LEU A 178 17.83 3.63 18.70
CA LEU A 178 17.24 4.01 19.99
C LEU A 178 17.91 5.24 20.63
N ASN A 179 19.20 5.49 20.39
CA ASN A 179 19.87 6.68 20.89
C ASN A 179 19.57 7.95 20.08
N LEU A 180 19.13 7.80 18.83
CA LEU A 180 18.67 8.91 17.99
C LEU A 180 17.20 9.24 18.30
N GLU A 181 16.38 8.22 18.59
CA GLU A 181 14.98 8.38 18.99
C GLU A 181 14.84 8.53 20.51
N ASN A 182 14.55 9.73 20.98
CA ASN A 182 14.28 9.96 22.41
C ASN A 182 12.89 9.46 22.86
N GLY A 183 12.12 8.80 21.97
CA GLY A 183 10.77 8.29 22.24
C GLY A 183 9.67 9.35 22.22
N HIS A 184 9.94 10.50 21.61
CA HIS A 184 9.02 11.60 21.39
C HIS A 184 9.15 12.08 19.94
N VAL A 185 8.12 12.75 19.43
CA VAL A 185 8.24 13.47 18.14
C VAL A 185 9.45 14.40 18.21
N TRP A 186 10.32 14.34 17.19
CA TRP A 186 11.57 15.08 17.16
C TRP A 186 11.38 16.57 17.51
N GLU A 187 12.19 17.11 18.43
CA GLU A 187 12.14 18.51 18.89
C GLU A 187 10.78 19.01 19.43
N SER A 188 9.92 18.11 19.91
CA SER A 188 8.60 18.45 20.47
C SER A 188 8.61 18.96 21.91
N GLU A 189 9.72 18.76 22.64
CA GLU A 189 9.84 19.17 24.04
C GLU A 189 9.62 20.69 24.22
N GLY A 190 8.70 21.04 25.10
CA GLY A 190 8.30 22.42 25.40
C GLY A 190 7.38 23.07 24.35
N VAL A 191 6.95 22.34 23.31
CA VAL A 191 6.10 22.86 22.23
C VAL A 191 4.61 22.65 22.52
N PHE A 192 4.21 21.43 22.90
CA PHE A 192 2.79 21.03 23.00
C PHE A 192 2.26 20.98 24.45
N GLU A 193 3.14 20.94 25.45
CA GLU A 193 2.83 20.59 26.85
C GLU A 193 1.91 21.60 27.53
N ASN A 194 2.03 22.87 27.16
CA ASN A 194 1.28 23.96 27.75
C ASN A 194 -0.09 24.18 27.09
N ILE A 195 -0.43 23.40 26.05
CA ILE A 195 -1.73 23.49 25.40
C ILE A 195 -2.82 22.94 26.32
N VAL A 196 -3.78 23.81 26.62
CA VAL A 196 -5.01 23.47 27.35
C VAL A 196 -6.03 23.00 26.33
N LEU A 197 -6.52 21.78 26.51
CA LEU A 197 -7.55 21.20 25.65
C LEU A 197 -8.93 21.44 26.27
N GLU A 198 -9.88 21.83 25.44
CA GLU A 198 -11.30 21.77 25.78
C GLU A 198 -11.76 20.30 25.85
N GLN A 199 -12.96 20.06 26.41
CA GLN A 199 -13.46 18.70 26.63
C GLN A 199 -13.54 17.90 25.33
N ASP A 200 -14.18 18.44 24.29
CA ASP A 200 -14.36 17.75 23.01
C ASP A 200 -13.00 17.45 22.33
N ALA A 201 -12.07 18.41 22.38
CA ALA A 201 -10.71 18.22 21.88
C ALA A 201 -9.95 17.13 22.65
N ASN A 202 -10.13 17.04 23.97
CA ASN A 202 -9.53 16.00 24.80
C ASN A 202 -10.08 14.61 24.46
N GLU A 203 -11.39 14.49 24.24
CA GLU A 203 -12.03 13.24 23.82
C GLU A 203 -11.51 12.80 22.43
N LYS A 204 -11.40 13.74 21.48
CA LYS A 204 -10.89 13.45 20.13
C LYS A 204 -9.41 13.04 20.14
N VAL A 205 -8.57 13.76 20.88
CA VAL A 205 -7.15 13.40 21.11
C VAL A 205 -7.04 11.99 21.67
N ARG A 206 -7.81 11.66 22.72
CA ARG A 206 -7.79 10.33 23.35
C ARG A 206 -8.23 9.24 22.39
N SER A 207 -9.29 9.48 21.61
CA SER A 207 -9.82 8.52 20.64
C SER A 207 -8.81 8.19 19.53
N LEU A 208 -8.20 9.21 18.91
CA LEU A 208 -7.17 9.02 17.87
C LEU A 208 -5.93 8.32 18.43
N SER A 209 -5.51 8.70 19.64
CA SER A 209 -4.38 8.08 20.33
C SER A 209 -4.65 6.61 20.66
N GLN A 210 -5.85 6.27 21.16
CA GLN A 210 -6.22 4.88 21.45
C GLN A 210 -6.16 4.02 20.18
N ARG A 211 -6.67 4.52 19.05
CA ARG A 211 -6.60 3.82 17.77
C ARG A 211 -5.17 3.56 17.32
N MET A 212 -4.24 4.50 17.56
CA MET A 212 -2.82 4.28 17.31
C MET A 212 -2.27 3.13 18.16
N PHE A 213 -2.54 3.12 19.47
CA PHE A 213 -2.13 2.01 20.35
C PHE A 213 -2.76 0.67 19.93
N ASP A 214 -4.01 0.65 19.48
CA ASP A 214 -4.70 -0.55 19.01
C ASP A 214 -4.03 -1.11 17.74
N ILE A 215 -3.60 -0.24 16.82
CA ILE A 215 -2.81 -0.62 15.65
C ILE A 215 -1.50 -1.29 16.08
N PHE A 216 -0.74 -0.68 16.99
CA PHE A 216 0.54 -1.25 17.45
C PHE A 216 0.38 -2.53 18.27
N HIS A 217 -0.68 -2.66 19.08
CA HIS A 217 -1.05 -3.93 19.70
C HIS A 217 -1.30 -5.01 18.63
N GLY A 218 -2.02 -4.66 17.56
CA GLY A 218 -2.22 -5.53 16.40
C GLY A 218 -0.92 -5.95 15.72
N ILE A 219 0.01 -5.01 15.51
CA ILE A 219 1.34 -5.25 14.95
C ILE A 219 2.14 -6.22 15.84
N HIS A 220 2.16 -6.01 17.16
CA HIS A 220 2.86 -6.91 18.08
C HIS A 220 2.22 -8.30 18.16
N ASN A 221 0.89 -8.40 18.01
CA ASN A 221 0.21 -9.69 17.85
C ASN A 221 0.67 -10.41 16.58
N ALA A 222 0.84 -9.69 15.47
CA ALA A 222 1.34 -10.28 14.23
C ALA A 222 2.80 -10.77 14.38
N PHE A 223 3.66 -10.03 15.11
CA PHE A 223 5.03 -10.47 15.42
C PHE A 223 5.04 -11.72 16.30
N TYR A 224 4.18 -11.76 17.33
CA TYR A 224 3.99 -12.94 18.17
C TYR A 224 3.53 -14.15 17.35
N ASN A 225 2.53 -13.97 16.49
CA ASN A 225 1.97 -15.03 15.65
C ASN A 225 3.02 -15.59 14.69
N TYR A 226 3.77 -14.72 14.00
CA TYR A 226 4.85 -15.17 13.12
C TYR A 226 5.93 -15.94 13.88
N THR A 227 6.37 -15.40 15.01
CA THR A 227 7.40 -16.03 15.86
C THR A 227 6.93 -17.39 16.37
N SER A 228 5.67 -17.48 16.81
CA SER A 228 5.08 -18.72 17.31
C SER A 228 4.89 -19.76 16.21
N ASN A 229 4.43 -19.34 15.04
CA ASN A 229 4.06 -20.25 13.96
C ASN A 229 5.27 -20.74 13.16
N TYR A 230 6.31 -19.93 12.99
CA TYR A 230 7.44 -20.25 12.12
C TYR A 230 8.75 -20.43 12.89
N ILE A 231 9.08 -19.52 13.79
CA ILE A 231 10.39 -19.54 14.46
C ILE A 231 10.42 -20.64 15.54
N LEU A 232 9.43 -20.68 16.42
CA LEU A 232 9.35 -21.68 17.49
C LEU A 232 9.19 -23.11 16.93
N THR A 233 8.43 -23.26 15.85
CA THR A 233 8.18 -24.57 15.23
C THR A 233 9.26 -24.97 14.24
N GLN A 234 10.25 -24.10 13.98
CA GLN A 234 11.28 -24.26 12.95
C GLN A 234 10.68 -24.56 11.57
N SER A 235 9.61 -23.85 11.23
CA SER A 235 8.94 -23.93 9.93
C SER A 235 9.06 -22.62 9.15
N TYR A 236 8.62 -22.64 7.91
CA TYR A 236 8.69 -21.49 7.00
C TYR A 236 7.32 -21.22 6.37
N PRO A 237 7.02 -19.95 6.04
CA PRO A 237 5.88 -19.61 5.19
C PRO A 237 5.92 -20.43 3.90
N LYS A 238 4.74 -20.81 3.40
CA LYS A 238 4.59 -21.58 2.17
C LYS A 238 4.04 -20.68 1.08
N PHE A 239 4.67 -20.75 -0.09
CA PHE A 239 4.29 -19.97 -1.26
C PHE A 239 3.70 -20.89 -2.33
N PRO A 240 2.50 -20.59 -2.84
CA PRO A 240 1.93 -21.35 -3.93
C PRO A 240 2.65 -21.03 -5.25
N GLU A 241 2.90 -22.04 -6.07
CA GLU A 241 3.43 -21.86 -7.43
C GLU A 241 2.44 -21.09 -8.31
N MET A 242 1.15 -21.42 -8.19
CA MET A 242 0.03 -20.74 -8.83
C MET A 242 -1.15 -20.66 -7.87
N LEU A 243 -1.95 -19.60 -7.98
CA LEU A 243 -3.18 -19.42 -7.22
C LEU A 243 -4.38 -19.97 -7.97
N THR A 244 -5.34 -20.49 -7.23
CA THR A 244 -6.63 -20.91 -7.78
C THR A 244 -7.38 -19.69 -8.27
N ILE A 245 -7.76 -19.70 -9.55
CA ILE A 245 -8.52 -18.64 -10.20
C ILE A 245 -9.82 -19.20 -10.77
N GLY A 246 -10.88 -18.40 -10.77
CA GLY A 246 -12.17 -18.78 -11.34
C GLY A 246 -12.15 -18.79 -12.87
N ASN A 247 -13.29 -19.19 -13.46
CA ASN A 247 -13.53 -18.97 -14.88
C ASN A 247 -13.79 -17.46 -15.10
N ASN A 248 -12.81 -16.80 -15.70
CA ASN A 248 -12.89 -15.36 -15.96
C ASN A 248 -13.18 -15.07 -17.43
N GLU A 249 -13.88 -13.97 -17.63
CA GLU A 249 -14.30 -13.42 -18.91
C GLU A 249 -13.64 -12.07 -19.14
N TYR A 250 -13.76 -11.57 -20.37
CA TYR A 250 -13.35 -10.20 -20.67
C TYR A 250 -14.34 -9.23 -20.03
N PRO A 251 -13.87 -8.17 -19.34
CA PRO A 251 -14.76 -7.15 -18.81
C PRO A 251 -15.59 -6.58 -19.95
N GLN A 252 -16.90 -6.51 -19.75
CA GLN A 252 -17.75 -5.67 -20.57
C GLN A 252 -17.72 -4.28 -19.96
N TYR A 253 -16.70 -3.51 -20.29
CA TYR A 253 -16.80 -2.07 -20.08
C TYR A 253 -18.01 -1.60 -20.89
N PRO A 254 -18.96 -0.86 -20.30
CA PRO A 254 -19.96 -0.19 -21.09
C PRO A 254 -19.20 0.60 -22.15
N ASP A 255 -19.76 0.71 -23.34
CA ASP A 255 -19.48 1.87 -24.18
C ASP A 255 -20.00 3.08 -23.41
N LEU A 256 -19.21 3.54 -22.42
CA LEU A 256 -19.52 4.56 -21.41
C LEU A 256 -19.87 5.92 -22.04
N PHE A 257 -19.96 5.98 -23.37
CA PHE A 257 -19.89 7.17 -24.19
C PHE A 257 -20.79 7.13 -25.45
N LEU A 258 -21.80 6.24 -25.52
CA LEU A 258 -22.87 6.31 -26.54
C LEU A 258 -24.26 6.66 -25.98
N ILE A 259 -24.36 7.17 -24.75
CA ILE A 259 -25.61 7.73 -24.25
C ILE A 259 -25.63 9.23 -24.57
N THR A 260 -25.96 9.55 -25.81
CA THR A 260 -26.26 10.90 -26.30
C THR A 260 -27.63 11.42 -25.82
N GLY A 261 -28.05 11.07 -24.60
CA GLY A 261 -29.47 11.04 -24.25
C GLY A 261 -29.88 11.43 -22.83
N ASN A 262 -29.08 12.14 -22.04
CA ASN A 262 -29.57 13.06 -20.99
C ASN A 262 -28.42 13.86 -20.31
N ASN A 263 -28.48 15.18 -20.44
CA ASN A 263 -27.36 16.13 -20.29
C ASN A 263 -27.08 16.60 -18.84
N HIS A 264 -26.80 15.71 -17.88
CA HIS A 264 -26.40 16.14 -16.52
C HIS A 264 -24.92 15.90 -16.18
N SER A 265 -24.26 14.96 -16.85
CA SER A 265 -22.84 14.61 -16.61
C SER A 265 -21.93 14.77 -17.84
N ASN A 266 -22.45 15.33 -18.94
CA ASN A 266 -21.71 15.43 -20.21
C ASN A 266 -20.37 16.14 -20.08
N ASP A 267 -20.26 17.15 -19.22
CA ASP A 267 -19.03 17.91 -19.03
C ASP A 267 -17.95 17.09 -18.31
N ILE A 268 -18.33 16.26 -17.33
CA ILE A 268 -17.42 15.30 -16.69
C ILE A 268 -16.99 14.22 -17.67
N ILE A 269 -17.95 13.66 -18.40
CA ILE A 269 -17.73 12.62 -19.39
C ILE A 269 -16.77 13.12 -20.48
N GLN A 270 -16.98 14.34 -21.00
CA GLN A 270 -16.09 14.97 -21.96
C GLN A 270 -14.68 15.19 -21.37
N HIS A 271 -14.60 15.63 -20.11
CA HIS A 271 -13.34 15.82 -19.40
C HIS A 271 -12.54 14.52 -19.32
N ILE A 272 -13.17 13.42 -18.90
CA ILE A 272 -12.55 12.09 -18.84
C ILE A 272 -12.13 11.61 -20.24
N ASN A 273 -12.98 11.78 -21.25
CA ASN A 273 -12.68 11.36 -22.62
C ASN A 273 -11.46 12.06 -23.22
N ASN A 274 -11.28 13.34 -22.95
CA ASN A 274 -10.11 14.08 -23.42
C ASN A 274 -8.80 13.44 -22.89
N TYR A 275 -8.78 13.04 -21.62
CA TYR A 275 -7.65 12.30 -21.04
C TYR A 275 -7.50 10.90 -21.65
N LEU A 276 -8.59 10.14 -21.81
CA LEU A 276 -8.53 8.81 -22.40
C LEU A 276 -8.00 8.86 -23.84
N GLU A 277 -8.36 9.87 -24.62
CA GLU A 277 -7.79 10.11 -25.94
C GLU A 277 -6.28 10.38 -25.86
N GLN A 278 -5.84 11.26 -24.94
CA GLN A 278 -4.43 11.52 -24.71
C GLN A 278 -3.65 10.25 -24.32
N ILE A 279 -4.17 9.48 -23.36
CA ILE A 279 -3.59 8.21 -22.89
C ILE A 279 -3.47 7.24 -24.06
N SER A 280 -4.51 7.09 -24.89
CA SER A 280 -4.52 6.15 -26.02
C SER A 280 -3.44 6.44 -27.08
N LYS A 281 -2.96 7.69 -27.14
CA LYS A 281 -1.91 8.17 -28.06
C LYS A 281 -0.51 8.20 -27.43
N HIS A 282 -0.37 7.71 -26.19
CA HIS A 282 0.91 7.73 -25.48
C HIS A 282 2.00 6.93 -26.23
N PRO A 283 3.24 7.43 -26.33
CA PRO A 283 4.33 6.77 -27.05
C PRO A 283 4.61 5.32 -26.62
N PHE A 284 4.35 5.02 -25.35
CA PHE A 284 4.42 3.65 -24.81
C PHE A 284 3.58 2.65 -25.62
N TYR A 285 2.35 3.03 -25.98
CA TYR A 285 1.46 2.13 -26.72
C TYR A 285 1.90 1.98 -28.18
N GLU A 286 2.50 3.01 -28.78
CA GLU A 286 3.12 2.89 -30.10
C GLU A 286 4.30 1.90 -30.08
N TRP A 287 5.12 1.93 -29.02
CA TRP A 287 6.17 0.94 -28.82
C TRP A 287 5.61 -0.49 -28.66
N LEU A 288 4.51 -0.66 -27.90
CA LEU A 288 3.84 -1.95 -27.75
C LEU A 288 3.29 -2.50 -29.09
N LYS A 289 2.85 -1.64 -30.01
CA LYS A 289 2.37 -2.05 -31.34
C LYS A 289 3.48 -2.56 -32.25
N SER A 290 4.74 -2.18 -32.02
CA SER A 290 5.86 -2.55 -32.90
C SER A 290 6.04 -4.07 -33.02
N THR A 291 5.91 -4.65 -34.20
CA THR A 291 6.04 -6.12 -34.38
C THR A 291 7.49 -6.61 -34.37
N SER A 292 8.47 -5.71 -34.27
CA SER A 292 9.90 -6.06 -34.29
C SER A 292 10.44 -6.65 -32.99
N ILE A 293 9.71 -6.50 -31.88
CA ILE A 293 10.12 -6.98 -30.55
C ILE A 293 9.22 -8.14 -30.15
N ASN A 294 9.84 -9.20 -29.64
CA ASN A 294 9.14 -10.38 -29.17
C ASN A 294 8.07 -10.03 -28.10
N PRO A 295 6.83 -10.55 -28.19
CA PRO A 295 5.75 -10.24 -27.25
C PRO A 295 6.10 -10.52 -25.78
N LEU A 296 6.78 -11.64 -25.50
CA LEU A 296 7.16 -12.01 -24.13
C LEU A 296 8.19 -11.03 -23.55
N ILE A 297 9.18 -10.64 -24.37
CA ILE A 297 10.17 -9.63 -23.97
C ILE A 297 9.48 -8.31 -23.68
N LYS A 298 8.53 -7.87 -24.52
CA LYS A 298 7.81 -6.61 -24.28
C LYS A 298 7.15 -6.56 -22.92
N LEU A 299 6.39 -7.59 -22.55
CA LEU A 299 5.72 -7.66 -21.24
C LEU A 299 6.75 -7.61 -20.11
N LYS A 300 7.79 -8.43 -20.22
CA LYS A 300 8.88 -8.49 -19.25
C LYS A 300 9.60 -7.15 -19.03
N SER A 301 9.66 -6.28 -20.04
CA SER A 301 10.39 -5.01 -19.98
C SER A 301 9.73 -3.91 -19.13
N PHE A 302 8.47 -4.08 -18.69
CA PHE A 302 7.79 -3.06 -17.87
C PHE A 302 6.91 -3.61 -16.75
N ILE A 303 6.43 -4.86 -16.84
CA ILE A 303 5.49 -5.43 -15.84
C ILE A 303 5.97 -5.33 -14.39
N PRO A 304 7.27 -5.45 -14.06
CA PRO A 304 7.70 -5.24 -12.67
C PRO A 304 7.37 -3.87 -12.09
N LEU A 305 7.22 -2.81 -12.90
CA LEU A 305 6.81 -1.48 -12.43
C LEU A 305 5.37 -1.45 -11.90
N TRP A 306 4.52 -2.37 -12.36
CA TRP A 306 3.08 -2.37 -12.06
C TRP A 306 2.72 -3.19 -10.81
N ILE A 307 3.71 -3.75 -10.11
CA ILE A 307 3.49 -4.50 -8.84
C ILE A 307 2.69 -3.63 -7.88
N VAL A 308 3.14 -2.41 -7.62
CA VAL A 308 2.53 -1.51 -6.64
C VAL A 308 1.12 -1.16 -7.08
N ASP A 309 0.91 -0.71 -8.32
CA ASP A 309 -0.42 -0.25 -8.76
C ASP A 309 -1.45 -1.37 -8.67
N ILE A 310 -1.12 -2.56 -9.17
CA ILE A 310 -2.07 -3.68 -9.24
C ILE A 310 -2.31 -4.26 -7.84
N MET A 311 -1.24 -4.47 -7.06
CA MET A 311 -1.38 -5.03 -5.72
C MET A 311 -1.97 -4.06 -4.71
N GLY A 312 -1.70 -2.77 -4.83
CA GLY A 312 -2.31 -1.77 -3.95
C GLY A 312 -3.72 -1.36 -4.39
N TYR A 313 -4.10 -1.57 -5.65
CA TYR A 313 -5.50 -1.46 -6.08
C TYR A 313 -6.41 -2.43 -5.31
N ARG A 314 -5.92 -3.62 -4.97
CA ARG A 314 -6.61 -4.56 -4.07
C ARG A 314 -6.95 -3.89 -2.74
N ASP A 315 -5.99 -3.24 -2.10
CA ASP A 315 -6.16 -2.70 -0.75
C ASP A 315 -7.10 -1.49 -0.72
N ILE A 316 -7.07 -0.63 -1.75
CA ILE A 316 -8.07 0.42 -1.93
C ILE A 316 -9.48 -0.20 -2.01
N ASN A 317 -9.63 -1.22 -2.84
CA ASN A 317 -10.92 -1.90 -3.03
C ASN A 317 -11.37 -2.75 -1.84
N ARG A 318 -10.45 -3.09 -0.93
CA ARG A 318 -10.75 -3.93 0.24
C ARG A 318 -10.98 -3.13 1.52
N TYR A 319 -10.34 -1.98 1.67
CA TYR A 319 -10.37 -1.22 2.93
C TYR A 319 -10.75 0.26 2.77
N VAL A 320 -10.67 0.82 1.56
CA VAL A 320 -11.03 2.22 1.32
C VAL A 320 -12.48 2.33 0.82
N PHE A 321 -12.82 1.63 -0.27
CA PHE A 321 -14.14 1.72 -0.92
C PHE A 321 -15.29 0.92 -0.28
N PRO A 322 -15.06 -0.17 0.46
CA PRO A 322 -16.11 -0.81 1.23
C PRO A 322 -16.64 0.10 2.35
N TYR A 323 -17.93 -0.01 2.64
CA TYR A 323 -18.54 0.61 3.82
C TYR A 323 -18.51 -0.38 4.98
N GLU A 324 -18.07 0.06 6.16
CA GLU A 324 -18.02 -0.79 7.35
C GLU A 324 -19.42 -1.16 7.86
N ARG A 325 -20.39 -0.26 7.66
CA ARG A 325 -21.80 -0.47 7.94
C ARG A 325 -22.58 -0.11 6.68
N ILE A 326 -23.33 -1.07 6.17
CA ILE A 326 -24.17 -0.89 4.99
C ILE A 326 -25.55 -0.46 5.46
N GLU A 327 -25.92 0.77 5.15
CA GLU A 327 -27.18 1.41 5.53
C GLU A 327 -28.07 1.68 4.31
N SER A 328 -27.53 1.56 3.08
CA SER A 328 -28.28 1.76 1.84
C SER A 328 -27.91 0.77 0.74
N GLU A 329 -28.78 0.68 -0.27
CA GLU A 329 -28.54 -0.09 -1.48
C GLU A 329 -27.32 0.41 -2.25
N SER A 330 -27.14 1.74 -2.30
CA SER A 330 -25.98 2.40 -2.90
C SER A 330 -24.66 1.92 -2.26
N GLU A 331 -24.61 1.82 -0.94
CA GLU A 331 -23.44 1.35 -0.19
C GLU A 331 -23.19 -0.15 -0.38
N ARG A 332 -24.27 -0.95 -0.45
CA ARG A 332 -24.19 -2.39 -0.74
C ARG A 332 -23.52 -2.63 -2.09
N LEU A 333 -24.02 -1.98 -3.15
CA LEU A 333 -23.51 -2.17 -4.51
C LEU A 333 -22.04 -1.77 -4.65
N ILE A 334 -21.64 -0.65 -4.06
CA ILE A 334 -20.24 -0.21 -4.04
C ILE A 334 -19.36 -1.22 -3.30
N THR A 335 -19.79 -1.65 -2.11
CA THR A 335 -19.04 -2.60 -1.29
C THR A 335 -18.86 -3.94 -2.01
N GLU A 336 -19.93 -4.48 -2.59
CA GLU A 336 -19.88 -5.75 -3.31
C GLU A 336 -18.96 -5.68 -4.54
N TYR A 337 -19.06 -4.61 -5.33
CA TYR A 337 -18.21 -4.45 -6.50
C TYR A 337 -16.74 -4.27 -6.13
N ALA A 338 -16.44 -3.41 -5.14
CA ALA A 338 -15.08 -3.19 -4.66
C ALA A 338 -14.44 -4.49 -4.18
N LEU A 339 -15.15 -5.29 -3.37
CA LEU A 339 -14.61 -6.57 -2.89
C LEU A 339 -14.30 -7.55 -4.03
N LEU A 340 -15.09 -7.56 -5.11
CA LEU A 340 -14.80 -8.38 -6.30
C LEU A 340 -13.54 -7.90 -7.04
N LEU A 341 -13.37 -6.58 -7.20
CA LEU A 341 -12.16 -6.00 -7.80
C LEU A 341 -10.89 -6.32 -6.99
N SER A 342 -11.02 -6.49 -5.66
CA SER A 342 -9.86 -6.83 -4.80
C SER A 342 -9.22 -8.19 -5.14
N GLU A 343 -9.96 -9.09 -5.79
CA GLU A 343 -9.49 -10.42 -6.16
C GLU A 343 -8.62 -10.43 -7.43
N HIS A 344 -8.52 -9.32 -8.17
CA HIS A 344 -7.72 -9.25 -9.41
C HIS A 344 -6.21 -9.44 -9.17
N SER A 345 -5.74 -9.11 -7.97
CA SER A 345 -4.35 -9.33 -7.52
C SER A 345 -3.88 -10.79 -7.68
N TYR A 346 -4.77 -11.76 -7.50
CA TYR A 346 -4.47 -13.19 -7.65
C TYR A 346 -4.15 -13.54 -9.10
N LEU A 347 -4.84 -12.90 -10.06
CA LEU A 347 -4.60 -13.10 -11.48
C LEU A 347 -3.26 -12.54 -11.88
N PHE A 348 -2.90 -11.35 -11.40
CA PHE A 348 -1.61 -10.76 -11.67
C PHE A 348 -0.44 -11.59 -11.13
N TYR A 349 -0.59 -12.19 -9.94
CA TYR A 349 0.40 -13.13 -9.41
C TYR A 349 0.60 -14.35 -10.32
N ASN A 350 -0.48 -14.89 -10.88
CA ASN A 350 -0.40 -15.99 -11.85
C ASN A 350 0.29 -15.55 -13.14
N ASP A 351 -0.01 -14.35 -13.65
CA ASP A 351 0.68 -13.78 -14.82
C ASP A 351 2.18 -13.59 -14.56
N TRP A 352 2.56 -13.12 -13.36
CA TRP A 352 3.96 -13.00 -12.96
C TRP A 352 4.72 -14.32 -13.07
N LYS A 353 4.11 -15.40 -12.56
CA LYS A 353 4.65 -16.76 -12.59
C LYS A 353 4.70 -17.31 -14.02
N SER A 354 3.63 -17.18 -14.78
CA SER A 354 3.60 -17.59 -16.20
C SER A 354 4.64 -16.86 -17.06
N LEU A 355 4.93 -15.59 -16.74
CA LEU A 355 5.97 -14.83 -17.40
C LEU A 355 7.37 -15.24 -16.95
N GLN A 356 7.58 -16.06 -15.91
CA GLN A 356 8.92 -16.38 -15.40
C GLN A 356 9.73 -15.12 -15.09
N LEU A 357 9.12 -14.20 -14.33
CA LEU A 357 9.75 -12.94 -13.92
C LEU A 357 10.77 -13.16 -12.80
N ASP A 358 10.58 -14.18 -11.96
CA ASP A 358 11.56 -14.53 -10.91
C ASP A 358 12.91 -14.93 -11.54
N GLU A 359 12.89 -15.75 -12.59
CA GLU A 359 14.08 -16.23 -13.29
C GLU A 359 14.78 -15.13 -14.11
N MET A 360 13.98 -14.20 -14.64
CA MET A 360 14.49 -13.05 -15.37
C MET A 360 15.20 -12.08 -14.42
N LEU A 361 14.55 -11.72 -13.33
CA LEU A 361 15.05 -10.69 -12.41
C LEU A 361 16.14 -11.22 -11.50
N ARG A 362 16.04 -12.49 -11.06
CA ARG A 362 16.95 -13.14 -10.09
C ARG A 362 17.14 -12.34 -8.81
N TRP A 363 16.16 -11.53 -8.47
CA TRP A 363 16.16 -10.71 -7.27
C TRP A 363 15.97 -11.58 -6.05
N THR A 364 16.80 -11.30 -5.04
CA THR A 364 16.57 -11.77 -3.67
C THR A 364 15.41 -11.01 -3.04
N ALA A 365 14.96 -11.45 -1.87
CA ALA A 365 13.96 -10.72 -1.11
C ALA A 365 14.35 -9.25 -0.88
N SER A 366 15.60 -8.98 -0.46
CA SER A 366 16.04 -7.61 -0.24
C SER A 366 16.10 -6.77 -1.52
N ASP A 367 16.44 -7.37 -2.68
CA ASP A 367 16.41 -6.67 -3.98
C ASP A 367 14.98 -6.29 -4.37
N THR A 368 14.02 -7.19 -4.18
CA THR A 368 12.60 -6.92 -4.45
C THR A 368 12.04 -5.83 -3.54
N LEU A 369 12.40 -5.85 -2.25
CA LEU A 369 12.00 -4.82 -1.28
C LEU A 369 12.63 -3.46 -1.61
N ASP A 370 13.91 -3.43 -1.95
CA ASP A 370 14.61 -2.23 -2.42
C ASP A 370 13.93 -1.65 -3.66
N PHE A 371 13.63 -2.51 -4.63
CA PHE A 371 12.92 -2.10 -5.83
C PHE A 371 11.53 -1.53 -5.52
N ILE A 372 10.69 -2.24 -4.76
CA ILE A 372 9.32 -1.81 -4.50
C ILE A 372 9.27 -0.51 -3.69
N PHE A 373 10.12 -0.34 -2.68
CA PHE A 373 9.95 0.72 -1.66
C PHE A 373 11.02 1.82 -1.69
N LEU A 374 12.22 1.55 -2.18
CA LEU A 374 13.34 2.51 -2.13
C LEU A 374 13.74 3.03 -3.51
N ASN A 375 13.34 2.37 -4.59
CA ASN A 375 13.54 2.87 -5.95
C ASN A 375 12.72 4.15 -6.19
N ALA A 376 13.41 5.20 -6.64
CA ALA A 376 12.80 6.50 -6.92
C ALA A 376 11.77 6.48 -8.06
N ASP A 377 11.91 5.60 -9.05
CA ASP A 377 10.87 5.45 -10.08
C ASP A 377 9.59 4.85 -9.47
N MET A 378 9.71 3.96 -8.48
CA MET A 378 8.58 3.38 -7.76
C MET A 378 7.91 4.35 -6.78
N ASP A 379 8.58 5.44 -6.37
CA ASP A 379 7.97 6.48 -5.53
C ASP A 379 6.70 7.03 -6.17
N THR A 380 6.70 7.25 -7.50
CA THR A 380 5.52 7.78 -8.21
C THR A 380 4.32 6.85 -8.08
N HIS A 381 4.53 5.55 -8.26
CA HIS A 381 3.49 4.54 -8.15
C HIS A 381 2.89 4.49 -6.73
N ARG A 382 3.76 4.47 -5.70
CA ARG A 382 3.31 4.44 -4.30
C ARG A 382 2.63 5.74 -3.86
N GLU A 383 3.17 6.89 -4.27
CA GLU A 383 2.56 8.20 -3.99
C GLU A 383 1.15 8.30 -4.57
N ASN A 384 0.95 7.82 -5.81
CA ASN A 384 -0.36 7.81 -6.45
C ASN A 384 -1.37 6.99 -5.64
N LEU A 385 -0.99 5.79 -5.19
CA LEU A 385 -1.87 4.97 -4.37
C LEU A 385 -2.20 5.58 -3.00
N VAL A 386 -1.24 6.25 -2.36
CA VAL A 386 -1.50 6.99 -1.13
C VAL A 386 -2.50 8.11 -1.39
N LYS A 387 -2.33 8.88 -2.48
CA LYS A 387 -3.28 9.94 -2.86
C LYS A 387 -4.67 9.39 -3.14
N PHE A 388 -4.77 8.27 -3.86
CA PHE A 388 -6.05 7.63 -4.14
C PHE A 388 -6.73 7.16 -2.87
N SER A 389 -5.97 6.55 -1.95
CA SER A 389 -6.46 6.07 -0.66
C SER A 389 -6.98 7.22 0.20
N LEU A 390 -6.20 8.29 0.38
CA LEU A 390 -6.61 9.48 1.14
C LEU A 390 -7.85 10.14 0.52
N CYS A 391 -7.89 10.26 -0.80
CA CYS A 391 -9.05 10.77 -1.51
C CYS A 391 -10.29 9.89 -1.27
N GLY A 392 -10.15 8.57 -1.38
CA GLY A 392 -11.26 7.63 -1.22
C GLY A 392 -11.77 7.56 0.23
N LEU A 393 -10.87 7.68 1.21
CA LEU A 393 -11.22 7.75 2.63
C LEU A 393 -11.97 9.04 2.97
N LYS A 394 -11.56 10.17 2.37
CA LYS A 394 -12.21 11.48 2.57
C LYS A 394 -13.60 11.56 1.92
N ASN A 395 -13.84 10.81 0.85
CA ASN A 395 -15.10 10.85 0.09
C ASN A 395 -15.90 9.55 0.30
N SER A 396 -16.78 9.55 1.31
CA SER A 396 -17.68 8.44 1.63
C SER A 396 -19.06 8.53 0.96
N GLU A 397 -19.35 9.61 0.23
CA GLU A 397 -20.64 9.75 -0.47
C GLU A 397 -20.74 8.74 -1.62
N PRO A 398 -21.80 7.90 -1.69
CA PRO A 398 -21.87 6.79 -2.65
C PRO A 398 -21.72 7.19 -4.12
N LEU A 399 -22.38 8.25 -4.59
CA LEU A 399 -22.32 8.66 -6.00
C LEU A 399 -20.92 9.13 -6.39
N THR A 400 -20.25 9.90 -5.53
CA THR A 400 -18.85 10.31 -5.72
C THR A 400 -17.91 9.10 -5.75
N ARG A 401 -18.12 8.13 -4.84
CA ARG A 401 -17.32 6.91 -4.77
C ARG A 401 -17.54 6.01 -5.99
N PHE A 402 -18.76 5.90 -6.50
CA PHE A 402 -19.07 5.26 -7.77
C PHE A 402 -18.25 5.87 -8.92
N TRP A 403 -18.31 7.21 -9.08
CA TRP A 403 -17.55 7.88 -10.14
C TRP A 403 -16.04 7.69 -10.00
N PHE A 404 -15.52 7.68 -8.77
CA PHE A 404 -14.11 7.39 -8.51
C PHE A 404 -13.74 5.98 -8.99
N MET A 405 -14.51 4.95 -8.62
CA MET A 405 -14.28 3.59 -9.09
C MET A 405 -14.35 3.50 -10.61
N MET A 406 -15.31 4.17 -11.26
CA MET A 406 -15.42 4.19 -12.72
C MET A 406 -14.22 4.85 -13.40
N ILE A 407 -13.68 5.94 -12.83
CA ILE A 407 -12.48 6.61 -13.35
C ILE A 407 -11.26 5.69 -13.24
N LEU A 408 -11.10 4.96 -12.12
CA LEU A 408 -10.03 3.98 -11.94
C LEU A 408 -10.13 2.85 -12.96
N GLU A 409 -11.31 2.24 -13.13
CA GLU A 409 -11.55 1.18 -14.13
C GLU A 409 -11.30 1.67 -15.56
N LEU A 410 -11.80 2.87 -15.90
CA LEU A 410 -11.60 3.48 -17.22
C LEU A 410 -10.14 3.80 -17.52
N SER A 411 -9.35 4.14 -16.49
CA SER A 411 -7.92 4.38 -16.67
C SER A 411 -7.21 3.13 -17.23
N GLY A 412 -7.66 1.93 -16.85
CA GLY A 412 -7.13 0.66 -17.36
C GLY A 412 -7.52 0.32 -18.80
N LYS A 413 -8.50 1.00 -19.40
CA LYS A 413 -9.06 0.64 -20.72
C LYS A 413 -8.01 0.54 -21.82
N SER A 414 -7.17 1.56 -21.96
CA SER A 414 -6.10 1.56 -22.97
C SER A 414 -5.03 0.53 -22.64
N PHE A 415 -4.70 0.36 -21.35
CA PHE A 415 -3.73 -0.63 -20.89
C PHE A 415 -4.18 -2.04 -21.32
N PHE A 416 -5.37 -2.49 -20.93
CA PHE A 416 -5.87 -3.82 -21.27
C PHE A 416 -6.11 -4.00 -22.78
N SER A 417 -6.42 -2.94 -23.51
CA SER A 417 -6.51 -3.02 -24.99
C SER A 417 -5.15 -3.32 -25.62
N TYR A 418 -4.12 -2.52 -25.33
CA TYR A 418 -2.83 -2.65 -25.98
C TYR A 418 -1.96 -3.75 -25.38
N VAL A 419 -1.83 -3.80 -24.05
CA VAL A 419 -1.10 -4.85 -23.34
C VAL A 419 -1.79 -6.19 -23.53
N GLY A 420 -3.13 -6.23 -23.50
CA GLY A 420 -3.88 -7.47 -23.72
C GLY A 420 -3.71 -8.06 -25.10
N ASN A 421 -3.54 -7.24 -26.14
CA ASN A 421 -3.17 -7.76 -27.46
C ASN A 421 -1.77 -8.40 -27.45
N VAL A 422 -0.79 -7.79 -26.78
CA VAL A 422 0.56 -8.36 -26.64
C VAL A 422 0.53 -9.64 -25.80
N ALA A 423 -0.24 -9.66 -24.71
CA ALA A 423 -0.43 -10.84 -23.86
C ALA A 423 -1.05 -12.00 -24.62
N LYS A 424 -2.12 -11.77 -25.41
CA LYS A 424 -2.73 -12.82 -26.26
C LYS A 424 -1.77 -13.38 -27.31
N LEU A 425 -0.91 -12.53 -27.87
CA LEU A 425 0.16 -13.00 -28.77
C LEU A 425 1.16 -13.88 -28.00
N ALA A 426 1.58 -13.48 -26.80
CA ALA A 426 2.46 -14.28 -25.96
C ALA A 426 1.83 -15.62 -25.55
N GLU A 427 0.55 -15.64 -25.14
CA GLU A 427 -0.20 -16.86 -24.83
C GLU A 427 -0.16 -17.84 -26.02
N LYS A 428 -0.41 -17.33 -27.23
CA LYS A 428 -0.43 -18.14 -28.45
C LYS A 428 0.97 -18.64 -28.85
N GLU A 429 1.98 -17.79 -28.82
CA GLU A 429 3.33 -18.13 -29.28
C GLU A 429 4.08 -19.05 -28.32
N TYR A 430 3.85 -18.89 -27.01
CA TYR A 430 4.60 -19.58 -25.96
C TYR A 430 3.80 -20.62 -25.18
N ASN A 431 2.51 -20.79 -25.50
CA ASN A 431 1.61 -21.70 -24.81
C ASN A 431 1.59 -21.49 -23.29
N ILE A 432 1.51 -20.21 -22.89
CA ILE A 432 1.36 -19.75 -21.50
C ILE A 432 -0.04 -19.17 -21.29
N SER A 433 -0.44 -18.95 -20.03
CA SER A 433 -1.70 -18.29 -19.67
C SER A 433 -1.43 -17.00 -18.91
N LEU A 434 -2.05 -15.91 -19.38
CA LEU A 434 -1.92 -14.56 -18.83
C LEU A 434 -3.31 -13.96 -18.58
N PRO A 435 -4.13 -14.54 -17.69
CA PRO A 435 -5.51 -14.11 -17.47
C PRO A 435 -5.64 -12.62 -17.13
N TYR A 436 -4.75 -12.06 -16.32
CA TYR A 436 -4.85 -10.64 -15.97
C TYR A 436 -4.52 -9.75 -17.16
N LEU A 437 -3.31 -9.89 -17.71
CA LEU A 437 -2.77 -9.01 -18.74
C LEU A 437 -3.51 -9.16 -20.07
N SER A 438 -4.03 -10.35 -20.38
CA SER A 438 -4.89 -10.54 -21.57
C SER A 438 -6.25 -9.85 -21.46
N GLY A 439 -6.63 -9.39 -20.26
CA GLY A 439 -7.92 -8.79 -19.96
C GLY A 439 -9.01 -9.80 -19.60
N LYS A 440 -8.68 -11.07 -19.32
CA LYS A 440 -9.66 -12.09 -18.86
C LYS A 440 -9.71 -12.11 -17.34
N HIS A 441 -10.15 -11.00 -16.74
CA HIS A 441 -10.05 -10.80 -15.30
C HIS A 441 -11.39 -10.59 -14.59
N SER A 442 -12.52 -10.53 -15.31
CA SER A 442 -13.83 -10.36 -14.68
C SER A 442 -14.56 -11.68 -14.52
N SER A 443 -15.10 -11.95 -13.33
CA SER A 443 -16.00 -13.10 -13.13
C SER A 443 -17.42 -12.78 -13.60
N VAL A 444 -18.23 -13.81 -13.90
CA VAL A 444 -19.67 -13.62 -14.21
C VAL A 444 -20.40 -12.85 -13.11
N LYS A 445 -20.05 -13.12 -11.85
CA LYS A 445 -20.61 -12.40 -10.69
C LYS A 445 -20.23 -10.92 -10.72
N GLU A 446 -18.96 -10.62 -10.99
CA GLU A 446 -18.46 -9.24 -11.12
C GLU A 446 -19.19 -8.47 -12.22
N LEU A 447 -19.38 -9.07 -13.40
CA LEU A 447 -20.13 -8.45 -14.50
C LEU A 447 -21.58 -8.13 -14.10
N ASN A 448 -22.25 -9.04 -13.40
CA ASN A 448 -23.62 -8.83 -12.95
C ASN A 448 -23.72 -7.68 -11.93
N VAL A 449 -22.85 -7.69 -10.91
CA VAL A 449 -22.81 -6.65 -9.88
C VAL A 449 -22.43 -5.30 -10.50
N PHE A 450 -21.48 -5.29 -11.44
CA PHE A 450 -21.11 -4.08 -12.17
C PHE A 450 -22.30 -3.49 -12.95
N ASN A 451 -23.06 -4.30 -13.67
CA ASN A 451 -24.21 -3.82 -14.45
C ASN A 451 -25.32 -3.23 -13.55
N GLU A 452 -25.55 -3.86 -12.38
CA GLU A 452 -26.48 -3.37 -11.37
C GLU A 452 -26.02 -2.03 -10.79
N LEU A 453 -24.75 -1.96 -10.34
CA LEU A 453 -24.09 -0.75 -9.86
C LEU A 453 -24.18 0.39 -10.87
N TYR A 454 -23.77 0.12 -12.11
CA TYR A 454 -23.74 1.12 -13.18
C TYR A 454 -25.13 1.67 -13.46
N THR A 455 -26.14 0.80 -13.62
CA THR A 455 -27.52 1.22 -13.87
C THR A 455 -28.09 2.06 -12.72
N HIS A 456 -27.76 1.69 -11.48
CA HIS A 456 -28.21 2.39 -10.28
C HIS A 456 -27.67 3.83 -10.19
N PHE A 457 -26.39 4.04 -10.54
CA PHE A 457 -25.73 5.35 -10.34
C PHE A 457 -25.67 6.24 -11.58
N ILE A 458 -25.54 5.69 -12.79
CA ILE A 458 -25.24 6.51 -13.99
C ILE A 458 -26.33 7.55 -14.31
N SER A 459 -27.57 7.27 -13.93
CA SER A 459 -28.72 8.14 -14.16
C SER A 459 -28.93 9.21 -13.08
N GLN A 460 -28.17 9.16 -11.98
CA GLN A 460 -28.34 10.09 -10.86
C GLN A 460 -27.79 11.49 -11.19
N GLU A 461 -28.50 12.53 -10.74
CA GLU A 461 -28.09 13.91 -10.95
C GLU A 461 -26.91 14.31 -10.03
N LEU A 462 -25.93 14.98 -10.60
CA LEU A 462 -24.78 15.52 -9.88
C LEU A 462 -24.99 17.00 -9.56
N ASN A 463 -24.83 17.37 -8.29
CA ASN A 463 -24.75 18.77 -7.90
C ASN A 463 -23.39 19.38 -8.30
N GLN A 464 -23.25 20.71 -8.24
CA GLN A 464 -22.02 21.38 -8.70
C GLN A 464 -20.77 21.00 -7.90
N GLU A 465 -20.90 20.78 -6.59
CA GLU A 465 -19.78 20.37 -5.74
C GLU A 465 -19.30 18.97 -6.11
N GLN A 466 -20.22 18.02 -6.32
CA GLN A 466 -19.91 16.67 -6.79
C GLN A 466 -19.22 16.73 -8.16
N LYS A 467 -19.68 17.58 -9.09
CA LYS A 467 -19.03 17.71 -10.41
C LYS A 467 -17.59 18.19 -10.32
N ILE A 468 -17.33 19.18 -9.47
CA ILE A 468 -15.97 19.68 -9.23
C ILE A 468 -15.12 18.55 -8.64
N LYS A 469 -15.62 17.87 -7.60
CA LYS A 469 -14.92 16.77 -6.94
C LYS A 469 -14.57 15.63 -7.90
N ILE A 470 -15.52 15.22 -8.75
CA ILE A 470 -15.30 14.14 -9.72
C ILE A 470 -14.27 14.54 -10.78
N LYS A 471 -14.24 15.81 -11.21
CA LYS A 471 -13.18 16.30 -12.13
C LYS A 471 -11.81 16.30 -11.46
N GLU A 472 -11.70 16.72 -10.20
CA GLU A 472 -10.45 16.65 -9.41
C GLU A 472 -9.96 15.20 -9.29
N ILE A 473 -10.87 14.25 -9.05
CA ILE A 473 -10.56 12.81 -9.02
C ILE A 473 -10.06 12.33 -10.39
N ALA A 474 -10.73 12.74 -11.48
CA ALA A 474 -10.32 12.40 -12.84
C ALA A 474 -8.91 12.94 -13.16
N ASP A 475 -8.65 14.20 -12.83
CA ASP A 475 -7.34 14.82 -13.02
C ASP A 475 -6.25 14.07 -12.25
N MET A 476 -6.52 13.74 -10.99
CA MET A 476 -5.60 12.98 -10.13
C MET A 476 -5.27 11.60 -10.71
N VAL A 477 -6.28 10.80 -11.05
CA VAL A 477 -6.10 9.42 -11.51
C VAL A 477 -5.49 9.36 -12.91
N LEU A 478 -5.98 10.17 -13.85
CA LEU A 478 -5.57 10.08 -15.25
C LEU A 478 -4.19 10.71 -15.48
N THR A 479 -3.83 11.74 -14.71
CA THR A 479 -2.46 12.28 -14.69
C THR A 479 -1.47 11.28 -14.07
N ALA A 480 -1.87 10.60 -12.99
CA ALA A 480 -1.06 9.53 -12.40
C ALA A 480 -0.76 8.42 -13.41
N LEU A 481 -1.77 7.97 -14.17
CA LEU A 481 -1.58 6.98 -15.22
C LEU A 481 -0.60 7.44 -16.31
N LEU A 482 -0.71 8.68 -16.79
CA LEU A 482 0.24 9.22 -17.79
C LEU A 482 1.69 9.14 -17.28
N LYS A 483 1.94 9.52 -16.03
CA LYS A 483 3.28 9.41 -15.41
C LYS A 483 3.77 7.96 -15.31
N ASN A 484 2.89 7.03 -14.92
CA ASN A 484 3.24 5.61 -14.88
C ASN A 484 3.57 5.06 -16.28
N LEU A 485 2.92 5.57 -17.33
CA LEU A 485 3.22 5.21 -18.72
C LEU A 485 4.54 5.81 -19.20
N ASP A 486 4.90 7.02 -18.78
CA ASP A 486 6.22 7.61 -19.04
C ASP A 486 7.35 6.76 -18.44
N ILE A 487 7.19 6.32 -17.19
CA ILE A 487 8.14 5.43 -16.51
C ILE A 487 8.20 4.08 -17.23
N SER A 488 7.05 3.49 -17.55
CA SER A 488 6.97 2.23 -18.30
C SER A 488 7.69 2.32 -19.65
N TYR A 489 7.49 3.43 -20.36
CA TYR A 489 8.16 3.70 -21.64
C TYR A 489 9.67 3.82 -21.47
N LYS A 490 10.14 4.58 -20.48
CA LYS A 490 11.56 4.71 -20.13
C LYS A 490 12.20 3.34 -19.88
N TYR A 491 11.58 2.47 -19.08
CA TYR A 491 12.13 1.14 -18.80
C TYR A 491 12.13 0.24 -20.03
N ALA A 492 11.05 0.29 -20.82
CA ALA A 492 10.89 -0.49 -22.03
C ALA A 492 11.95 -0.16 -23.10
N VAL A 493 12.14 1.13 -23.43
CA VAL A 493 13.06 1.52 -24.51
C VAL A 493 14.53 1.42 -24.12
N ASN A 494 14.85 1.57 -22.84
CA ASN A 494 16.23 1.46 -22.33
C ASN A 494 16.56 0.06 -21.79
N ASN A 495 15.61 -0.87 -21.84
CA ASN A 495 15.76 -2.26 -21.39
C ASN A 495 16.30 -2.38 -19.95
N LEU A 496 15.80 -1.56 -19.04
CA LEU A 496 16.40 -1.36 -17.71
C LEU A 496 16.34 -2.59 -16.79
N PHE A 497 15.40 -3.51 -17.01
CA PHE A 497 15.30 -4.76 -16.23
C PHE A 497 16.26 -5.85 -16.70
N ALA A 498 16.64 -5.87 -17.98
CA ALA A 498 17.57 -6.88 -18.50
C ALA A 498 19.04 -6.49 -18.34
N ALA A 499 19.32 -5.26 -17.91
CA ALA A 499 20.66 -4.73 -17.70
C ALA A 499 21.22 -4.98 -16.28
N ARG A 500 20.49 -5.68 -15.42
CA ARG A 500 20.84 -5.95 -14.01
C ARG A 500 21.16 -7.41 -13.76
#